data_AF-A0A535J060-F1
#
_entry.id   AF-A0A535J060-F1
#
_cell.length_a   1.000
_cell.length_b   1.000
_cell.length_c   1.000
_cell.angle_alpha   90.00
_cell.angle_beta   90.00
_cell.angle_gamma   90.00
#
_symmetry.space_group_name_H-M   'P 1'
#
loop_
_entity.id
_entity.type
_entity.pdbx_description
1 polymer ?
#
loop_
_entity_poly.entity_id
_entity_poly.type
_entity_poly.pdbx_seq_one_letter_code
_entity_poly.pdbx_strand_id
1 'polypeptide(L)'
;MLRARGVAVRSESGAGGSVVVSMEGGGRVQPIDERVPADVSAAAFWLVAAAIHPDAELTLRNVGVNPTRRAVIDLLRAMGADIDERPLDTHGDGATEAGVGEPRADLVIRSSQLRGIDVGPAEVAAAIDEIPVLCLAAAVADGP
;
A
#
# COMPACT_ATOMS: atom_id res chain seq x y z
N MET A 1 9.85 8.19 7.52
CA MET A 1 9.61 9.29 8.48
C MET A 1 10.84 9.89 9.15
N LEU A 2 11.64 9.13 9.92
CA LEU A 2 12.81 9.69 10.63
C LEU A 2 13.85 10.33 9.70
N ARG A 3 14.22 9.65 8.61
CA ARG A 3 15.10 10.19 7.57
C ARG A 3 14.59 11.50 6.98
N ALA A 4 13.27 11.64 6.82
CA ALA A 4 12.64 12.84 6.26
C ALA A 4 12.85 14.05 7.18
N ARG A 5 12.95 13.80 8.48
CA ARG A 5 13.11 14.79 9.54
C ARG A 5 14.58 15.01 9.91
N GLY A 6 15.50 14.65 9.02
CA GLY A 6 16.95 14.85 9.18
C GLY A 6 17.65 13.87 10.12
N VAL A 7 16.98 12.79 10.55
CA VAL A 7 17.60 11.77 11.41
C VAL A 7 18.31 10.72 10.55
N ALA A 8 19.61 10.54 10.80
CA ALA A 8 20.40 9.51 10.13
C ALA A 8 19.96 8.12 10.63
N VAL A 9 19.26 7.37 9.78
CA VAL A 9 18.86 5.98 10.04
C VAL A 9 19.55 5.07 9.05
N ARG A 10 20.31 4.09 9.53
CA ARG A 10 20.94 3.06 8.71
C ARG A 10 20.06 1.81 8.70
N SER A 11 20.00 1.14 7.56
CA SER A 11 19.29 -0.12 7.42
C SER A 11 20.18 -1.05 6.61
N GLU A 12 20.42 -2.22 7.17
CA GLU A 12 21.28 -3.25 6.60
C GLU A 12 20.49 -4.56 6.54
N SER A 13 20.48 -5.19 5.37
CA SER A 13 19.89 -6.52 5.20
C SER A 13 20.88 -7.57 5.69
N GLY A 14 20.47 -8.37 6.68
CA GLY A 14 21.23 -9.48 7.21
C GLY A 14 20.94 -10.80 6.49
N ALA A 15 21.60 -11.87 6.94
CA ALA A 15 21.34 -13.22 6.45
C ALA A 15 19.87 -13.62 6.73
N GLY A 16 19.29 -14.40 5.80
CA GLY A 16 17.94 -14.96 5.94
C GLY A 16 16.80 -13.95 5.87
N GLY A 17 17.00 -12.77 5.27
CA GLY A 17 15.95 -11.75 5.13
C GLY A 17 15.72 -10.89 6.38
N SER A 18 16.59 -11.01 7.39
CA SER A 18 16.57 -10.10 8.53
C SER A 18 16.94 -8.68 8.11
N VAL A 19 16.36 -7.68 8.77
CA VAL A 19 16.71 -6.27 8.56
C VAL A 19 17.15 -5.68 9.89
N VAL A 20 18.38 -5.16 9.94
CA VAL A 20 18.90 -4.42 11.08
C VAL A 20 18.70 -2.93 10.80
N VAL A 21 17.96 -2.25 11.65
CA VAL A 21 17.77 -0.80 11.58
C VAL A 21 18.46 -0.17 12.78
N SER A 22 19.38 0.75 12.54
CA SER A 22 20.18 1.41 13.58
C SER A 22 20.15 2.93 13.45
N MET A 23 20.25 3.61 14.59
CA MET A 23 20.33 5.07 14.68
C MET A 23 21.21 5.49 15.87
N GLU A 24 21.80 6.67 15.77
CA GLU A 24 22.50 7.30 16.89
C GLU A 24 21.55 8.21 17.67
N GLY A 25 21.59 8.12 19.00
CA GLY A 25 20.81 8.99 19.88
C GLY A 25 21.33 10.42 19.90
N GLY A 26 20.50 11.37 20.36
CA GLY A 26 20.88 12.78 20.52
C GLY A 26 20.68 13.65 19.27
N GLY A 27 20.22 13.09 18.16
CA GLY A 27 19.81 13.85 16.97
C GLY A 27 18.57 14.72 17.22
N ARG A 28 18.52 15.90 16.58
CA ARG A 28 17.33 16.76 16.57
C ARG A 28 16.41 16.38 15.42
N VAL A 29 15.14 16.14 15.73
CA VAL A 29 14.09 15.89 14.73
C VAL A 29 13.62 17.23 14.18
N GLN A 30 13.67 17.39 12.86
CA GLN A 30 13.21 18.62 12.19
C GLN A 30 11.72 18.54 11.86
N PRO A 31 10.95 19.64 12.00
CA PRO A 31 9.60 19.70 11.46
C PRO A 31 9.66 19.63 9.93
N ILE A 32 8.67 18.97 9.34
CA ILE A 32 8.45 18.94 7.91
C ILE A 32 6.98 19.25 7.64
N ASP A 33 6.69 19.88 6.51
CA ASP A 33 5.35 19.95 5.97
C ASP A 33 5.06 18.61 5.27
N GLU A 34 4.14 17.82 5.81
CA GLU A 34 3.89 16.45 5.36
C GLU A 34 2.42 16.26 5.00
N ARG A 35 2.19 15.83 3.77
CA ARG A 35 0.87 15.37 3.33
C ARG A 35 0.72 13.88 3.62
N VAL A 36 -0.05 13.58 4.67
CA VAL A 36 -0.34 12.19 5.04
C VAL A 36 -1.21 11.53 3.96
N PRO A 37 -0.79 10.39 3.37
CA PRO A 37 -1.60 9.66 2.40
C PRO A 37 -2.83 9.04 3.07
N ALA A 38 -3.87 8.77 2.28
CA ALA A 38 -5.01 7.99 2.72
C ALA A 38 -4.59 6.54 2.99
N ASP A 39 -5.21 5.93 4.00
CA ASP A 39 -4.89 4.58 4.45
C ASP A 39 -5.33 3.52 3.42
N VAL A 40 -4.40 2.65 3.06
CA VAL A 40 -4.63 1.52 2.15
C VAL A 40 -5.60 0.50 2.74
N SER A 41 -5.56 0.29 4.06
CA SER A 41 -6.46 -0.65 4.76
C SER A 41 -7.92 -0.16 4.70
N ALA A 42 -8.13 1.15 4.83
CA ALA A 42 -9.44 1.76 4.61
C ALA A 42 -9.86 1.77 3.13
N ALA A 43 -8.91 1.99 2.22
CA ALA A 43 -9.17 1.94 0.77
C ALA A 43 -9.58 0.54 0.30
N ALA A 44 -9.05 -0.53 0.92
CA ALA A 44 -9.34 -1.92 0.57
C ALA A 44 -10.84 -2.24 0.51
N PHE A 45 -11.63 -1.70 1.45
CA PHE A 45 -13.09 -1.90 1.46
C PHE A 45 -13.75 -1.34 0.20
N TRP A 46 -13.32 -0.17 -0.26
CA TRP A 46 -13.86 0.46 -1.47
C TRP A 46 -13.34 -0.20 -2.75
N LEU A 47 -12.08 -0.66 -2.75
CA LEU A 47 -11.53 -1.44 -3.85
C LEU A 47 -12.32 -2.73 -4.05
N VAL A 48 -12.57 -3.50 -2.97
CA VAL A 48 -13.38 -4.73 -3.05
C VAL A 48 -14.81 -4.42 -3.44
N ALA A 49 -15.45 -3.41 -2.82
CA ALA A 49 -16.82 -3.05 -3.14
C ALA A 49 -17.01 -2.69 -4.62
N ALA A 50 -16.12 -1.88 -5.20
CA ALA A 50 -16.18 -1.53 -6.62
C ALA A 50 -15.86 -2.72 -7.54
N ALA A 51 -14.90 -3.57 -7.16
CA ALA A 51 -14.55 -4.73 -7.96
C ALA A 51 -15.74 -5.70 -8.11
N ILE A 52 -16.48 -5.96 -7.03
CA ILE A 52 -17.54 -6.98 -7.02
C ILE A 52 -18.94 -6.45 -7.38
N HIS A 53 -19.17 -5.13 -7.28
CA HIS A 53 -20.45 -4.53 -7.64
C HIS A 53 -20.58 -4.45 -9.18
N PRO A 54 -21.76 -4.70 -9.77
CA PRO A 54 -21.98 -4.50 -11.20
C PRO A 54 -21.93 -3.00 -11.58
N ASP A 55 -21.34 -2.66 -12.72
CA ASP A 55 -21.32 -1.30 -13.29
C ASP A 55 -20.82 -0.18 -12.35
N ALA A 56 -19.71 -0.42 -11.65
CA ALA A 56 -19.04 0.49 -10.73
C ALA A 56 -17.71 1.00 -11.31
N GLU A 57 -17.44 2.29 -11.09
CA GLU A 57 -16.13 2.92 -11.25
C GLU A 57 -15.91 3.90 -10.10
N LEU A 58 -14.84 3.72 -9.32
CA LEU A 58 -14.46 4.62 -8.23
C LEU A 58 -13.03 5.12 -8.43
N THR A 59 -12.81 6.38 -8.08
CA THR A 59 -11.46 6.94 -7.92
C THR A 59 -11.19 7.19 -6.44
N LEU A 60 -10.29 6.41 -5.85
CA LEU A 60 -9.78 6.62 -4.50
C LEU A 60 -8.56 7.52 -4.58
N ARG A 61 -8.66 8.74 -4.05
CA ARG A 61 -7.61 9.75 -4.19
C ARG A 61 -6.54 9.63 -3.13
N ASN A 62 -5.29 9.91 -3.51
CA ASN A 62 -4.17 10.10 -2.59
C ASN A 62 -3.94 8.91 -1.64
N VAL A 63 -4.12 7.68 -2.12
CA VAL A 63 -3.94 6.45 -1.32
C VAL A 63 -2.45 6.12 -1.20
N GLY A 64 -2.02 5.73 0.00
CA GLY A 64 -0.67 5.26 0.24
C GLY A 64 -0.39 3.95 -0.48
N VAL A 65 0.68 3.90 -1.26
CA VAL A 65 1.08 2.73 -2.05
C VAL A 65 2.48 2.24 -1.68
N ASN A 66 2.81 2.34 -0.38
CA ASN A 66 4.08 1.85 0.15
C ASN A 66 4.21 0.34 -0.14
N PRO A 67 5.29 -0.11 -0.81
CA PRO A 67 5.50 -1.51 -1.15
C PRO A 67 5.34 -2.49 0.01
N THR A 68 5.59 -2.07 1.26
CA THR A 68 5.45 -2.93 2.44
C THR A 68 4.02 -3.02 3.00
N ARG A 69 3.08 -2.23 2.47
CA ARG A 69 1.70 -2.09 2.97
C ARG A 69 0.63 -2.29 1.89
N ARG A 70 1.03 -2.43 0.63
CA ARG A 70 0.11 -2.44 -0.53
C ARG A 70 -0.33 -3.83 -0.99
N ALA A 71 -0.04 -4.89 -0.24
CA ALA A 71 -0.26 -6.26 -0.66
C ALA A 71 -1.72 -6.54 -1.10
N VAL A 72 -2.70 -5.89 -0.46
CA VAL A 72 -4.11 -5.98 -0.88
C VAL A 72 -4.36 -5.54 -2.32
N ILE A 73 -3.67 -4.49 -2.80
CA ILE A 73 -3.80 -3.99 -4.18
C ILE A 73 -3.28 -5.04 -5.15
N ASP A 74 -2.14 -5.63 -4.81
CA ASP A 74 -1.44 -6.60 -5.67
C ASP A 74 -2.20 -7.94 -5.71
N LEU A 75 -2.75 -8.38 -4.57
CA LEU A 75 -3.63 -9.55 -4.49
C LEU A 75 -4.93 -9.35 -5.27
N LEU A 76 -5.59 -8.20 -5.16
CA LEU A 76 -6.79 -7.90 -5.95
C LEU A 76 -6.49 -7.89 -7.46
N ARG A 77 -5.35 -7.35 -7.88
CA ARG A 77 -4.90 -7.43 -9.28
C ARG A 77 -4.65 -8.87 -9.72
N ALA A 78 -4.03 -9.69 -8.87
CA ALA A 78 -3.83 -11.11 -9.15
C ALA A 78 -5.15 -11.87 -9.27
N MET A 79 -6.16 -11.50 -8.48
CA MET A 79 -7.55 -11.98 -8.62
C MET A 79 -8.24 -11.46 -9.89
N GLY A 80 -7.63 -10.52 -10.63
CA GLY A 80 -8.18 -9.98 -11.88
C GLY A 80 -8.94 -8.66 -11.75
N ALA A 81 -8.82 -7.95 -10.62
CA ALA A 81 -9.40 -6.61 -10.48
C ALA A 81 -8.76 -5.58 -11.42
N ASP A 82 -9.59 -4.80 -12.12
CA ASP A 82 -9.16 -3.66 -12.95
C ASP A 82 -8.84 -2.45 -12.07
N ILE A 83 -7.58 -2.38 -11.60
CA ILE A 83 -7.04 -1.28 -10.80
C ILE A 83 -5.98 -0.52 -11.60
N ASP A 84 -6.35 0.65 -12.10
CA ASP A 84 -5.43 1.64 -12.67
C ASP A 84 -4.84 2.49 -11.54
N GLU A 85 -3.52 2.56 -11.47
CA GLU A 85 -2.80 3.30 -10.44
C GLU A 85 -2.09 4.48 -11.08
N ARG A 86 -2.41 5.68 -10.61
CA ARG A 86 -1.90 6.95 -11.13
C ARG A 86 -1.01 7.58 -10.05
N PRO A 87 0.32 7.38 -10.11
CA PRO A 87 1.24 7.91 -9.13
C PRO A 87 1.10 9.43 -9.03
N LEU A 88 1.11 9.95 -7.80
CA LEU A 88 1.16 11.38 -7.55
C LEU A 88 2.60 11.79 -7.25
N ASP A 89 2.99 12.96 -7.75
CA ASP A 89 4.30 13.52 -7.44
C ASP A 89 4.46 13.68 -5.92
N THR A 90 5.54 13.08 -5.41
CA THR A 90 5.97 13.22 -4.02
C THR A 90 6.82 14.47 -3.80
N HIS A 91 7.22 15.16 -4.88
CA HIS A 91 8.02 16.38 -4.83
C HIS A 91 7.17 17.55 -4.34
N GLY A 92 7.53 18.14 -3.19
CA GLY A 92 6.90 19.34 -2.63
C GLY A 92 6.21 19.16 -1.28
N ASP A 93 5.91 17.92 -0.85
CA ASP A 93 5.27 17.63 0.44
C ASP A 93 6.29 17.09 1.46
N GLY A 94 7.34 17.85 1.76
CA GLY A 94 8.39 17.44 2.71
C GLY A 94 9.42 16.45 2.14
N ALA A 95 9.37 16.19 0.83
CA ALA A 95 10.43 15.49 0.10
C ALA A 95 11.71 16.32 0.14
N THR A 96 12.61 15.94 1.04
CA THR A 96 14.00 16.41 1.03
C THR A 96 14.71 15.90 -0.24
N GLU A 97 15.86 16.49 -0.59
CA GLU A 97 16.69 16.07 -1.74
C GLU A 97 17.07 14.57 -1.76
N ALA A 98 16.78 13.83 -0.67
CA ALA A 98 16.92 12.39 -0.55
C ALA A 98 15.67 11.57 -0.92
N GLY A 99 14.63 12.16 -1.52
CA GLY A 99 13.44 11.43 -2.00
C GLY A 99 12.55 10.89 -0.87
N VAL A 100 12.50 11.56 0.28
CA VAL A 100 11.84 11.04 1.47
C VAL A 100 10.39 11.52 1.59
N GLY A 101 9.45 10.65 1.26
CA GLY A 101 8.00 10.80 1.48
C GLY A 101 7.30 9.44 1.33
N GLU A 102 6.08 9.29 1.83
CA GLU A 102 5.31 8.06 1.57
C GLU A 102 4.81 8.07 0.12
N PRO A 103 5.07 7.02 -0.68
CA PRO A 103 4.59 6.94 -2.04
C PRO A 103 3.06 6.85 -2.03
N ARG A 104 2.41 7.56 -2.96
CA ARG A 104 0.96 7.65 -3.02
C ARG A 104 0.47 7.75 -4.47
N ALA A 105 -0.76 7.33 -4.69
CA ALA A 105 -1.39 7.33 -6.01
C ALA A 105 -2.90 7.59 -5.90
N ASP A 106 -3.49 8.05 -6.99
CA ASP A 106 -4.92 7.87 -7.19
C ASP A 106 -5.16 6.46 -7.75
N LEU A 107 -6.07 5.71 -7.14
CA LEU A 107 -6.45 4.37 -7.58
C LEU A 107 -7.82 4.44 -8.25
N VAL A 108 -7.90 4.04 -9.52
CA VAL A 108 -9.15 3.90 -10.24
C VAL A 108 -9.48 2.42 -10.33
N ILE A 109 -10.56 2.01 -9.66
CA ILE A 109 -11.07 0.64 -9.63
C ILE A 109 -12.38 0.57 -10.42
N ARG A 110 -12.53 -0.48 -11.23
CA ARG A 110 -13.77 -0.77 -11.96
C ARG A 110 -14.30 -2.15 -11.62
N SER A 111 -15.58 -2.36 -11.87
CA SER A 111 -16.21 -3.68 -11.85
C SER A 111 -15.38 -4.69 -12.60
N SER A 112 -15.18 -5.86 -11.98
CA SER A 112 -14.29 -6.90 -12.48
C SER A 112 -14.88 -8.28 -12.20
N GLN A 113 -14.56 -9.26 -13.05
CA GLN A 113 -14.80 -10.67 -12.73
C GLN A 113 -13.58 -11.23 -12.01
N LEU A 114 -13.70 -11.38 -10.69
CA LEU A 114 -12.61 -11.89 -9.87
C LEU A 114 -12.47 -13.41 -10.02
N ARG A 115 -11.25 -13.91 -9.85
CA ARG A 115 -10.92 -15.33 -9.82
C ARG A 115 -10.20 -15.66 -8.52
N GLY A 116 -10.41 -16.89 -8.05
CA GLY A 116 -9.65 -17.43 -6.93
C GLY A 116 -8.15 -17.50 -7.24
N ILE A 117 -7.34 -17.31 -6.20
CA ILE A 117 -5.88 -17.35 -6.25
C ILE A 117 -5.33 -18.06 -5.02
N ASP A 118 -4.18 -18.70 -5.16
CA ASP A 118 -3.40 -19.18 -4.03
C ASP A 118 -2.69 -18.01 -3.34
N VAL A 119 -2.91 -17.84 -2.03
CA VAL A 119 -2.25 -16.81 -1.22
C VAL A 119 -1.34 -17.49 -0.20
N GLY A 120 -0.04 -17.27 -0.33
CA GLY A 120 0.99 -17.87 0.51
C GLY A 120 1.19 -17.15 1.85
N PRO A 121 1.97 -17.75 2.78
CA PRO A 121 2.17 -17.20 4.13
C PRO A 121 2.77 -15.78 4.15
N ALA A 122 3.64 -15.45 3.19
CA ALA A 122 4.26 -14.13 3.11
C ALA A 122 3.25 -13.06 2.69
N GLU A 123 2.37 -13.37 1.73
CA GLU A 123 1.30 -12.47 1.31
C GLU A 123 0.26 -12.29 2.42
N VAL A 124 -0.07 -13.38 3.14
CA VAL A 124 -0.95 -13.30 4.32
C VAL A 124 -0.38 -12.36 5.38
N ALA A 125 0.91 -12.46 5.68
CA ALA A 125 1.56 -11.57 6.64
C ALA A 125 1.60 -10.11 6.15
N ALA A 126 1.75 -9.90 4.84
CA ALA A 126 1.82 -8.57 4.24
C ALA A 126 0.44 -7.88 4.11
N ALA A 127 -0.64 -8.64 4.02
CA ALA A 127 -2.03 -8.17 3.93
C ALA A 127 -2.85 -8.53 5.18
N ILE A 128 -2.20 -8.64 6.34
CA ILE A 128 -2.79 -9.23 7.56
C ILE A 128 -4.09 -8.54 7.99
N ASP A 129 -4.14 -7.22 7.85
CA ASP A 129 -5.31 -6.41 8.21
C ASP A 129 -6.43 -6.55 7.16
N GLU A 130 -6.08 -6.86 5.91
CA GLU A 130 -7.00 -6.94 4.77
C GLU A 130 -7.49 -8.36 4.47
N ILE A 131 -6.99 -9.39 5.15
CA ILE A 131 -7.48 -10.77 4.98
C ILE A 131 -9.00 -10.87 5.07
N PRO A 132 -9.70 -10.25 6.05
CA PRO A 132 -11.15 -10.36 6.11
C PRO A 132 -11.87 -9.83 4.86
N VAL A 133 -11.40 -8.72 4.27
CA VAL A 133 -12.03 -8.13 3.09
C VAL A 133 -11.62 -8.83 1.80
N LEU A 134 -10.41 -9.41 1.74
CA LEU A 134 -9.99 -10.30 0.67
C LEU A 134 -10.79 -11.61 0.66
N CYS A 135 -11.13 -12.16 1.84
CA CYS A 135 -12.04 -13.31 1.93
C CYS A 135 -13.44 -12.98 1.38
N LEU A 136 -13.94 -11.76 1.59
CA LEU A 136 -15.20 -11.32 0.98
C LEU A 136 -15.09 -11.28 -0.55
N ALA A 137 -14.00 -10.75 -1.09
CA ALA A 137 -13.74 -10.74 -2.53
C ALA A 137 -13.68 -12.18 -3.09
N ALA A 138 -12.99 -13.08 -2.39
CA ALA A 138 -12.84 -14.49 -2.80
C ALA A 138 -14.17 -15.26 -2.75
N ALA A 139 -15.07 -14.94 -1.80
CA ALA A 139 -16.36 -15.60 -1.67
C ALA A 139 -17.29 -15.41 -2.88
N VAL A 140 -17.01 -14.42 -3.73
CA VAL A 140 -17.76 -14.12 -4.96
C VAL A 140 -16.90 -14.25 -6.23
N ALA A 141 -15.68 -14.79 -6.10
CA ALA A 141 -14.78 -15.01 -7.21
C ALA A 141 -15.04 -16.36 -7.90
N ASP A 142 -14.67 -16.46 -9.18
CA ASP A 142 -14.76 -17.70 -9.93
C ASP A 142 -13.56 -18.62 -9.63
N GLY A 143 -13.86 -19.87 -9.26
CA GLY A 143 -12.85 -20.89 -9.01
C GLY A 143 -12.29 -20.87 -7.57
N PRO A 144 -11.45 -21.85 -7.23
CA PRO A 144 -10.77 -21.93 -5.95
C PRO A 144 -9.65 -20.89 -5.81
#